data_AF-A0A6P0Z6I6-F1
#
_entry.id   AF-A0A6P0Z6I6-F1
#
_cell.length_a   1.000
_cell.length_b   1.000
_cell.length_c   1.000
_cell.angle_alpha   90.00
_cell.angle_beta   90.00
_cell.angle_gamma   90.00
#
_symmetry.space_group_name_H-M   'P 1'
#
loop_
_entity.id
_entity.type
_entity.pdbx_description
1 polymer ?
#
loop_
_entity_poly.entity_id
_entity_poly.type
_entity_poly.pdbx_seq_one_letter_code
_entity_poly.pdbx_strand_id
1 'polypeptide(L)'
;MPWVFNNKFRPINAEANIFNLSRTEQYFINRNHLKQPYVETANFVLSKECSNVGLSLGTGETVGNVYWEYPFWPLLQKNKLIKLEHINPQNISNKKSNHYPHNKFVPCAIISVKDKKLKEEQNIELVLPSGTYVQEWSTASDYITVLTKR
;
A
#
# COMPACT_ATOMS: atom_id res chain seq x y z
N MET A 1 21.40 -21.62 23.83
CA MET A 1 20.48 -21.05 22.83
C MET A 1 20.62 -21.63 21.41
N PRO A 2 20.86 -22.95 21.15
CA PRO A 2 21.08 -23.42 19.76
C PRO A 2 19.86 -23.27 18.84
N TRP A 3 18.66 -23.30 19.41
CA TRP A 3 17.38 -23.23 18.66
C TRP A 3 17.10 -21.87 18.02
N VAL A 4 17.73 -20.80 18.53
CA VAL A 4 17.61 -19.44 17.97
C VAL A 4 18.47 -19.30 16.73
N PHE A 5 19.68 -19.85 16.75
CA PHE A 5 20.61 -19.80 15.61
C PHE A 5 20.15 -20.70 14.47
N ASN A 6 19.67 -21.91 14.77
CA ASN A 6 19.26 -22.91 13.77
C ASN A 6 17.73 -23.03 13.62
N ASN A 7 17.01 -21.91 13.79
CA ASN A 7 15.57 -21.92 13.58
C ASN A 7 15.25 -22.24 12.11
N LYS A 8 14.41 -23.25 11.86
CA LYS A 8 14.07 -23.71 10.49
C LYS A 8 13.42 -22.65 9.61
N PHE A 9 12.72 -21.68 10.21
CA PHE A 9 11.94 -20.67 9.48
C PHE A 9 12.62 -19.30 9.45
N ARG A 10 13.41 -18.96 10.48
CA ARG A 10 14.13 -17.68 10.60
C ARG A 10 15.52 -17.89 11.21
N PRO A 11 16.42 -18.60 10.52
CA PRO A 11 17.76 -18.87 11.01
C PRO A 11 18.57 -17.57 11.09
N ILE A 12 19.22 -17.32 12.22
CA ILE A 12 20.10 -16.14 12.38
C ILE A 12 21.42 -16.34 11.64
N ASN A 13 21.87 -17.59 11.48
CA ASN A 13 23.11 -17.92 10.78
C ASN A 13 22.99 -17.97 9.25
N ALA A 14 21.81 -17.68 8.69
CA ALA A 14 21.67 -17.58 7.24
C ALA A 14 22.32 -16.30 6.70
N GLU A 15 22.78 -16.37 5.45
CA GLU A 15 23.33 -15.22 4.70
C GLU A 15 22.36 -14.03 4.63
N ALA A 16 21.05 -14.29 4.69
CA ALA A 16 20.01 -13.27 4.74
C ALA A 16 19.19 -13.44 6.02
N ASN A 17 19.32 -12.50 6.94
CA ASN A 17 18.69 -12.51 8.26
C ASN A 17 18.28 -11.09 8.69
N ILE A 18 17.71 -10.97 9.90
CA ILE A 18 17.19 -9.70 10.41
C ILE A 18 18.25 -8.63 10.71
N PHE A 19 19.52 -9.04 10.84
CA PHE A 19 20.64 -8.15 11.19
C PHE A 19 21.38 -7.60 9.97
N ASN A 20 21.35 -8.32 8.84
CA ASN A 20 22.09 -7.92 7.64
C ASN A 20 21.20 -7.48 6.47
N LEU A 21 19.90 -7.76 6.51
CA LEU A 21 18.94 -7.19 5.56
C LEU A 21 18.41 -5.86 6.06
N SER A 22 18.26 -4.89 5.15
CA SER A 22 17.51 -3.67 5.47
C SER A 22 16.06 -4.02 5.83
N ARG A 23 15.43 -3.19 6.68
CA ARG A 23 14.02 -3.39 7.08
C ARG A 23 13.10 -3.51 5.86
N THR A 24 13.35 -2.71 4.81
CA THR A 24 12.63 -2.78 3.54
C THR A 24 12.79 -4.16 2.89
N GLU A 25 14.00 -4.70 2.81
CA GLU A 25 14.25 -6.01 2.22
C GLU A 25 13.60 -7.15 2.99
N GLN A 26 13.60 -7.07 4.32
CA GLN A 26 12.94 -8.05 5.17
C GLN A 26 11.44 -8.16 4.87
N TYR A 27 10.77 -7.04 4.55
CA TYR A 27 9.36 -7.07 4.18
C TYR A 27 9.11 -7.86 2.91
N PHE A 28 9.95 -7.71 1.90
CA PHE A 28 9.77 -8.33 0.59
C PHE A 28 10.49 -9.67 0.41
N ILE A 29 11.05 -10.27 1.46
CA ILE A 29 11.85 -11.51 1.34
C ILE A 29 11.09 -12.66 0.65
N ASN A 30 9.79 -12.81 0.94
CA ASN A 30 8.93 -13.85 0.34
C ASN A 30 8.25 -13.39 -0.96
N ARG A 31 8.35 -12.10 -1.32
CA ARG A 31 7.68 -11.47 -2.47
C ARG A 31 8.58 -10.41 -3.13
N ASN A 32 9.80 -10.80 -3.49
CA ASN A 32 10.82 -9.85 -3.94
C ASN A 32 10.37 -9.04 -5.18
N HIS A 33 9.55 -9.65 -6.05
CA HIS A 33 8.96 -8.99 -7.22
C HIS A 33 8.06 -7.79 -6.89
N LEU A 34 7.54 -7.67 -5.66
CA LEU A 34 6.74 -6.53 -5.21
C LEU A 34 7.59 -5.39 -4.65
N LYS A 35 8.88 -5.61 -4.33
CA LYS A 35 9.73 -4.60 -3.68
C LYS A 35 9.78 -3.30 -4.47
N GLN A 36 10.15 -3.39 -5.74
CA GLN A 36 10.34 -2.23 -6.60
C GLN A 36 9.04 -1.43 -6.81
N PRO A 37 7.90 -2.05 -7.23
CA PRO A 37 6.62 -1.36 -7.34
C PRO A 37 6.22 -0.53 -6.11
N TYR A 38 6.36 -1.11 -4.91
CA TYR A 38 6.00 -0.44 -3.66
C TYR A 38 6.96 0.71 -3.31
N VAL A 39 8.26 0.52 -3.52
CA VAL A 39 9.26 1.57 -3.26
C VAL A 39 9.07 2.76 -4.20
N GLU A 40 8.84 2.50 -5.49
CA GLU A 40 8.60 3.54 -6.48
C GLU A 40 7.31 4.32 -6.20
N THR A 41 6.23 3.60 -5.86
CA THR A 41 4.94 4.21 -5.47
C THR A 41 5.13 5.12 -4.26
N ALA A 42 5.83 4.65 -3.22
CA ALA A 42 6.07 5.44 -2.02
C ALA A 42 6.92 6.69 -2.31
N ASN A 43 7.95 6.57 -3.14
CA ASN A 43 8.76 7.71 -3.56
C ASN A 43 7.93 8.75 -4.33
N PHE A 44 7.03 8.30 -5.22
CA PHE A 44 6.12 9.20 -5.94
C PHE A 44 5.16 9.91 -4.98
N VAL A 45 4.51 9.19 -4.06
CA VAL A 45 3.59 9.81 -3.10
C VAL A 45 4.32 10.81 -2.18
N LEU A 46 5.54 10.49 -1.77
CA LEU A 46 6.38 11.38 -0.96
C LEU A 46 6.79 12.66 -1.72
N SER A 47 7.02 12.57 -3.03
CA SER A 47 7.38 13.75 -3.84
C SER A 47 6.21 14.72 -4.04
N LYS A 48 4.97 14.26 -3.84
CA LYS A 48 3.76 15.11 -3.84
C LYS A 48 3.51 15.85 -2.54
N GLU A 49 4.36 15.63 -1.52
CA GLU A 49 4.19 16.20 -0.17
C GLU A 49 2.82 15.91 0.47
N CYS A 50 2.19 14.80 0.05
CA CYS A 50 0.85 14.46 0.46
C CYS A 50 0.84 13.82 1.86
N SER A 51 0.10 14.43 2.79
CA SER A 51 -0.01 13.95 4.17
C SER A 51 -1.22 13.04 4.42
N ASN A 52 -2.24 13.09 3.56
CA ASN A 52 -3.43 12.23 3.64
C ASN A 52 -3.48 11.33 2.42
N VAL A 53 -3.21 10.05 2.60
CA VAL A 53 -3.13 9.08 1.51
C VAL A 53 -4.27 8.07 1.63
N GLY A 54 -5.12 8.03 0.61
CA GLY A 54 -6.19 7.07 0.49
C GLY A 54 -5.68 5.74 -0.04
N LEU A 55 -6.24 4.64 0.46
CA LEU A 55 -5.93 3.29 0.02
C LEU A 55 -7.16 2.67 -0.64
N SER A 56 -7.06 2.37 -1.93
CA SER A 56 -8.04 1.59 -2.69
C SER A 56 -7.45 0.21 -2.94
N LEU A 57 -7.65 -0.67 -1.96
CA LEU A 57 -7.23 -2.05 -2.00
C LEU A 57 -8.48 -2.85 -2.35
N GLY A 58 -8.52 -3.47 -3.55
CA GLY A 58 -9.72 -4.14 -4.04
C GLY A 58 -10.32 -5.15 -3.07
N THR A 59 -11.57 -5.54 -3.29
CA THR A 59 -12.31 -6.41 -2.37
C THR A 59 -12.19 -7.87 -2.80
N GLY A 60 -11.20 -8.58 -2.25
CA GLY A 60 -11.06 -10.02 -2.42
C GLY A 60 -11.10 -10.73 -1.08
N GLU A 61 -12.09 -11.62 -0.89
CA GLU A 61 -12.27 -12.45 0.31
C GLU A 61 -11.31 -13.66 0.37
N THR A 62 -10.38 -13.79 -0.56
CA THR A 62 -9.39 -14.87 -0.49
C THR A 62 -8.34 -14.57 0.56
N VAL A 63 -8.28 -15.44 1.58
CA VAL A 63 -7.16 -15.57 2.52
C VAL A 63 -5.91 -15.92 1.71
N GLY A 64 -5.28 -14.89 1.16
CA GLY A 64 -4.43 -15.04 -0.02
C GLY A 64 -4.06 -13.73 -0.71
N ASN A 65 -3.77 -12.66 0.04
CA ASN A 65 -2.64 -11.78 -0.28
C ASN A 65 -2.60 -11.04 -1.65
N VAL A 66 -3.72 -10.77 -2.31
CA VAL A 66 -3.68 -9.97 -3.55
C VAL A 66 -3.44 -8.49 -3.25
N TYR A 67 -4.03 -7.99 -2.16
CA TYR A 67 -3.88 -6.60 -1.71
C TYR A 67 -3.04 -6.55 -0.45
N TRP A 68 -1.89 -5.87 -0.50
CA TRP A 68 -0.92 -5.88 0.59
C TRP A 68 -0.61 -4.46 1.05
N GLU A 69 -1.32 -3.99 2.07
CA GLU A 69 -1.16 -2.64 2.60
C GLU A 69 0.18 -2.43 3.31
N TYR A 70 0.61 -3.44 4.06
CA TYR A 70 1.59 -3.30 5.12
C TYR A 70 2.92 -2.65 4.69
N PRO A 71 3.50 -2.93 3.51
CA PRO A 71 4.76 -2.30 3.12
C PRO A 71 4.65 -0.79 2.88
N PHE A 72 3.47 -0.23 2.61
CA PHE A 72 3.31 1.21 2.45
C PHE A 72 3.54 1.98 3.75
N TRP A 73 3.17 1.40 4.90
CA TRP A 73 3.34 2.03 6.21
C TRP A 73 4.80 2.45 6.48
N PRO A 74 5.78 1.53 6.49
CA PRO A 74 7.19 1.87 6.73
C PRO A 74 7.81 2.65 5.57
N LEU A 75 7.31 2.50 4.34
CA LEU A 75 7.86 3.21 3.18
C LEU A 75 7.44 4.69 3.16
N LEU A 76 6.20 5.00 3.56
CA LEU A 76 5.64 6.36 3.59
C LEU A 76 5.99 7.10 4.89
N GLN A 77 6.09 6.42 6.03
CA GLN A 77 6.31 7.06 7.34
C GLN A 77 7.78 7.40 7.65
N LYS A 78 8.67 7.46 6.65
CA LYS A 78 10.12 7.65 6.90
C LYS A 78 10.45 8.91 7.70
N ASN A 79 9.87 10.06 7.34
CA ASN A 79 10.20 11.37 7.95
C ASN A 79 8.99 12.32 8.09
N LYS A 80 7.79 11.91 7.65
CA LYS A 80 6.57 12.72 7.69
C LYS A 80 5.43 11.89 8.24
N LEU A 81 4.55 12.53 9.01
CA LEU A 81 3.37 11.89 9.58
C LEU A 81 2.30 11.78 8.50
N ILE A 82 2.32 10.68 7.75
CA ILE A 82 1.34 10.38 6.70
C ILE A 82 0.19 9.58 7.30
N LYS A 83 -1.02 10.10 7.15
CA LYS A 83 -2.26 9.44 7.51
C LYS A 83 -2.71 8.55 6.37
N LEU A 84 -2.90 7.26 6.65
CA LEU A 84 -3.39 6.27 5.72
C LEU A 84 -4.81 5.87 6.11
N GLU A 85 -5.76 5.96 5.18
CA GLU A 85 -7.12 5.46 5.37
C GLU A 85 -7.62 4.74 4.13
N HIS A 86 -8.40 3.68 4.32
CA HIS A 86 -9.10 3.02 3.21
C HIS A 86 -10.19 3.93 2.67
N ILE A 87 -10.28 4.06 1.36
CA ILE A 87 -11.34 4.80 0.70
C ILE A 87 -12.42 3.84 0.19
N ASN A 88 -13.68 4.14 0.50
CA ASN A 88 -14.85 3.38 0.06
C ASN A 88 -14.73 1.84 0.20
N PRO A 89 -14.38 1.31 1.40
CA PRO A 89 -14.36 -0.13 1.60
C PRO A 89 -15.76 -0.72 1.35
N GLN A 90 -15.87 -1.89 0.71
CA GLN A 90 -17.20 -2.49 0.41
C GLN A 90 -17.79 -3.27 1.60
N ASN A 91 -17.20 -3.15 2.79
CA ASN A 91 -17.60 -3.93 3.97
C ASN A 91 -18.38 -3.10 5.01
N ILE A 92 -18.83 -3.76 6.08
CA ILE A 92 -19.63 -3.13 7.15
C ILE A 92 -18.93 -1.93 7.81
N SER A 93 -17.59 -1.88 7.79
CA SER A 93 -16.83 -0.77 8.36
C SER A 93 -16.96 0.51 7.55
N ASN A 94 -17.45 0.47 6.31
CA ASN A 94 -17.70 1.67 5.52
C ASN A 94 -18.69 2.61 6.19
N LYS A 95 -19.58 2.12 7.05
CA LYS A 95 -20.47 2.98 7.85
C LYS A 95 -19.68 4.01 8.65
N LYS A 96 -18.45 3.68 9.09
CA LYS A 96 -17.58 4.59 9.83
C LYS A 96 -17.06 5.76 9.00
N SER A 97 -17.00 5.65 7.67
CA SER A 97 -16.57 6.75 6.80
C SER A 97 -17.50 7.96 6.89
N ASN A 98 -18.76 7.77 7.31
CA ASN A 98 -19.73 8.85 7.52
C ASN A 98 -19.66 9.47 8.92
N HIS A 99 -18.84 8.94 9.83
CA HIS A 99 -18.72 9.42 11.21
C HIS A 99 -17.36 10.05 11.49
N TYR A 100 -17.32 10.96 12.46
CA TYR A 100 -16.06 11.54 12.93
C TYR A 100 -15.15 10.45 13.55
N PRO A 101 -13.83 10.46 13.30
CA PRO A 101 -13.07 11.47 12.53
C PRO A 101 -12.96 11.18 11.02
N HIS A 102 -13.42 10.03 10.54
CA HIS A 102 -13.21 9.55 9.18
C HIS A 102 -13.98 10.35 8.12
N ASN A 103 -15.13 10.92 8.48
CA ASN A 103 -15.91 11.78 7.59
C ASN A 103 -15.22 13.11 7.20
N LYS A 104 -14.11 13.44 7.84
CA LYS A 104 -13.26 14.59 7.51
C LYS A 104 -11.99 14.20 6.76
N PHE A 105 -11.79 12.92 6.45
CA PHE A 105 -10.61 12.47 5.72
C PHE A 105 -10.74 12.85 4.24
N VAL A 106 -9.83 13.73 3.79
CA VAL A 106 -9.72 14.13 2.38
C VAL A 106 -8.33 13.74 1.90
N PRO A 107 -8.20 12.68 1.07
CA PRO A 107 -6.91 12.28 0.53
C PRO A 107 -6.43 13.31 -0.51
N CYS A 108 -5.13 13.54 -0.58
CA CYS A 108 -4.51 14.27 -1.70
C CYS A 108 -4.01 13.30 -2.79
N ALA A 109 -3.68 12.08 -2.40
CA ALA A 109 -3.29 11.00 -3.28
C ALA A 109 -4.00 9.71 -2.86
N ILE A 110 -4.31 8.87 -3.83
CA ILE A 110 -4.96 7.58 -3.66
C ILE A 110 -4.06 6.53 -4.29
N ILE A 111 -3.60 5.59 -3.48
CA ILE A 111 -2.88 4.41 -3.97
C ILE A 111 -3.92 3.33 -4.27
N SER A 112 -4.02 2.94 -5.52
CA SER A 112 -4.87 1.84 -5.97
C SER A 112 -4.00 0.63 -6.28
N VAL A 113 -4.31 -0.51 -5.67
CA VAL A 113 -3.67 -1.80 -5.99
C VAL A 113 -4.71 -2.67 -6.66
N LYS A 114 -4.42 -3.14 -7.88
CA LYS A 114 -5.33 -3.94 -8.71
C LYS A 114 -4.80 -5.36 -8.90
N ASP A 115 -5.71 -6.33 -8.98
CA ASP A 115 -5.35 -7.67 -9.45
C ASP A 115 -5.37 -7.69 -10.98
N LYS A 116 -4.25 -8.07 -11.63
CA LYS A 116 -4.21 -8.25 -13.09
C LYS A 116 -5.23 -9.27 -13.61
N LYS A 117 -5.69 -10.21 -12.78
CA LYS A 117 -6.69 -11.20 -13.18
C LYS A 117 -8.08 -10.61 -13.30
N LEU A 118 -8.36 -9.56 -12.55
CA LEU A 118 -9.58 -8.80 -12.69
C LEU A 118 -9.35 -7.85 -13.87
N LYS A 119 -10.02 -8.12 -15.00
CA LYS A 119 -10.14 -7.17 -16.12
C LYS A 119 -11.03 -5.99 -15.71
N GLU A 120 -10.74 -5.38 -14.57
CA GLU A 120 -11.36 -4.13 -14.17
C GLU A 120 -10.85 -3.08 -15.15
N GLU A 121 -11.80 -2.38 -15.78
CA GLU A 121 -11.50 -1.24 -16.64
C GLU A 121 -10.51 -0.32 -15.91
N GLN A 122 -9.49 0.13 -16.64
CA GLN A 122 -8.51 1.04 -16.10
C GLN A 122 -9.23 2.35 -15.78
N ASN A 123 -9.76 2.47 -14.57
CA ASN A 123 -10.38 3.69 -14.09
C ASN A 123 -9.25 4.71 -13.94
N ILE A 124 -9.06 5.50 -15.00
CA ILE A 124 -8.16 6.66 -15.06
C ILE A 124 -8.70 7.76 -14.14
N GLU A 125 -9.98 7.68 -13.76
CA GLU A 125 -10.67 8.64 -12.93
C GLU A 125 -11.45 7.95 -11.81
N LEU A 126 -11.44 8.54 -10.62
CA LEU A 126 -12.22 8.13 -9.46
C LEU A 126 -12.92 9.36 -8.87
N VAL A 127 -14.25 9.30 -8.78
CA VAL A 127 -15.07 10.36 -8.21
C VAL A 127 -15.41 10.01 -6.76
N LEU A 128 -14.99 10.85 -5.82
CA LEU A 128 -15.36 10.78 -4.41
C LEU A 128 -16.16 12.03 -4.01
N PRO A 129 -16.91 12.01 -2.89
CA PRO A 129 -17.56 13.21 -2.37
C PRO A 129 -16.58 14.38 -2.14
N SER A 130 -15.31 14.09 -1.92
CA SER A 130 -14.25 15.07 -1.71
C SER A 130 -13.68 15.67 -3.00
N GLY A 131 -13.99 15.12 -4.17
CA GLY A 131 -13.55 15.59 -5.48
C GLY A 131 -13.22 14.46 -6.45
N THR A 132 -12.76 14.85 -7.64
CA THR A 132 -12.32 13.94 -8.70
C THR A 132 -10.83 13.69 -8.61
N TYR A 133 -10.42 12.42 -8.73
CA TYR A 133 -9.03 11.98 -8.71
C TYR A 133 -8.68 11.34 -10.04
N VAL A 134 -7.55 11.73 -10.63
CA VAL A 134 -7.10 11.24 -11.93
C VAL A 134 -5.77 10.52 -11.76
N GLN A 135 -5.58 9.42 -12.48
CA GLN A 135 -4.32 8.67 -12.48
C GLN A 135 -3.20 9.57 -12.99
N GLU A 136 -2.20 9.76 -12.15
CA GLU A 136 -1.00 10.54 -12.48
C GLU A 136 0.22 9.65 -12.62
N TRP A 137 0.23 8.48 -11.98
CA TRP A 137 1.35 7.56 -12.01
C TRP A 137 0.89 6.10 -11.94
N SER A 138 1.65 5.22 -12.60
CA SER A 138 1.51 3.77 -12.48
C SER A 138 2.86 3.07 -12.52
N THR A 139 2.93 1.89 -11.92
CA THR A 139 4.07 0.98 -12.10
C THR A 139 4.11 0.46 -13.53
N ALA A 140 5.28 0.07 -14.04
CA ALA A 140 5.43 -0.53 -15.38
C ALA A 140 4.57 -1.79 -15.66
N SER A 141 4.01 -2.39 -14.60
CA SER A 141 3.14 -3.56 -14.67
C SER A 141 1.68 -3.24 -14.36
N ASP A 142 1.35 -1.96 -14.17
CA ASP A 142 0.04 -1.39 -13.82
C ASP A 142 -0.69 -2.04 -12.63
N TYR A 143 0.03 -2.78 -11.79
CA TYR A 143 -0.52 -3.36 -10.56
C TYR A 143 -0.82 -2.31 -9.50
N ILE A 144 0.00 -1.25 -9.44
CA ILE A 144 -0.17 -0.15 -8.51
C ILE A 144 -0.26 1.14 -9.30
N THR A 145 -1.30 1.91 -9.05
CA THR A 145 -1.50 3.23 -9.64
C THR A 145 -1.71 4.26 -8.52
N VAL A 146 -1.35 5.50 -8.81
CA VAL A 146 -1.58 6.63 -7.91
C VAL A 146 -2.46 7.64 -8.63
N LEU A 147 -3.61 7.93 -8.02
CA LEU A 147 -4.50 9.00 -8.45
C LEU A 147 -4.33 10.22 -7.55
N THR A 148 -4.29 11.41 -8.14
CA THR A 148 -4.19 12.68 -7.42
C THR A 148 -5.42 13.53 -7.69
N LYS A 149 -5.75 14.38 -6.71
CA LYS A 149 -6.93 15.24 -6.80
C LYS A 149 -6.74 16.32 -7.88
N ARG A 150 -7.74 16.48 -8.75
CA ARG A 150 -7.80 17.55 -9.76
C ARG A 150 -8.39 18.84 -9.19
#